data_AF-A0A3B1ATG4-F1
#
_entry.id   AF-A0A3B1ATG4-F1
#
_cell.length_a   1.000
_cell.length_b   1.000
_cell.length_c   1.000
_cell.angle_alpha   90.00
_cell.angle_beta   90.00
_cell.angle_gamma   90.00
#
_symmetry.space_group_name_H-M   'P 1'
#
loop_
_entity.id
_entity.type
_entity.pdbx_description
1 polymer ?
#
loop_
_entity_poly.entity_id
_entity_poly.type
_entity_poly.pdbx_seq_one_letter_code
_entity_poly.pdbx_strand_id
1 'polypeptide(L)'
;ADEKISAVQIGPLLKDVLGDDKASGTINLAAKITTLGITPEVISKNLNGTANFELSDGAIKGVNLGQMIREAYAKIKKKPTPEKTDNQTDFAQMSGSVTIRNGVVDNQDLQIKSPMLRVMGKGRVDLPKQRIDYLLNASIVETDQGQGGKDVSELKALTIPIKVSGTFAEPKFKLDLAPVLKAKAKTEIKRQKEKLKKEVDQKLKEEKARAKKKAEKKLKEKLEGLFR
;
A
#
# COMPACT_ATOMS: atom_id res chain seq x y z
N ALA A 1 -1.42 -8.85 -35.71
CA ALA A 1 -2.76 -8.31 -35.92
C ALA A 1 -3.00 -7.16 -34.93
N ASP A 2 -3.81 -6.19 -35.33
CA ASP A 2 -4.33 -5.16 -34.43
C ASP A 2 -5.69 -5.66 -33.94
N GLU A 3 -5.75 -6.01 -32.66
CA GLU A 3 -6.90 -6.66 -32.04
C GLU A 3 -7.51 -5.74 -30.99
N LYS A 4 -8.84 -5.68 -30.97
CA LYS A 4 -9.59 -4.95 -29.95
C LYS A 4 -10.67 -5.85 -29.36
N ILE A 5 -10.57 -6.07 -28.06
CA ILE A 5 -11.56 -6.79 -27.27
C ILE A 5 -12.20 -5.76 -26.34
N SER A 6 -13.53 -5.72 -26.31
CA SER A 6 -14.29 -4.79 -25.48
C SER A 6 -15.31 -5.55 -24.64
N ALA A 7 -15.45 -5.15 -23.38
CA ALA A 7 -16.48 -5.63 -22.46
C ALA A 7 -16.57 -7.16 -22.29
N VAL A 8 -15.43 -7.84 -22.20
CA VAL A 8 -15.38 -9.31 -22.05
C VAL A 8 -15.17 -9.70 -20.59
N GLN A 9 -15.91 -10.69 -20.09
CA GLN A 9 -15.69 -11.22 -18.75
C GLN A 9 -14.46 -12.14 -18.72
N ILE A 10 -13.48 -11.82 -17.87
CA ILE A 10 -12.21 -12.58 -17.84
C ILE A 10 -12.29 -13.88 -17.04
N GLY A 11 -13.17 -13.97 -16.04
CA GLY A 11 -13.27 -15.13 -15.16
C GLY A 11 -13.51 -16.44 -15.93
N PRO A 12 -14.53 -16.52 -16.80
CA PRO A 12 -14.77 -17.70 -17.64
C PRO A 12 -13.59 -18.03 -18.55
N LEU A 13 -12.96 -17.03 -19.18
CA LEU A 13 -11.81 -17.24 -20.06
C LEU A 13 -10.60 -17.82 -19.31
N LEU A 14 -10.32 -17.32 -18.11
CA LEU A 14 -9.24 -17.85 -17.28
C LEU A 14 -9.54 -19.27 -16.82
N LYS A 15 -10.80 -19.58 -16.50
CA LYS A 15 -11.22 -20.93 -16.15
C LYS A 15 -11.03 -21.90 -17.32
N ASP A 16 -11.36 -21.48 -18.54
CA ASP A 16 -11.23 -22.32 -19.74
C ASP A 16 -9.76 -22.52 -20.15
N VAL A 17 -8.90 -21.51 -19.96
CA VAL A 17 -7.49 -21.54 -20.39
C VAL A 17 -6.54 -22.06 -19.31
N LEU A 18 -6.77 -21.68 -18.05
CA LEU A 18 -5.88 -21.96 -16.91
C LEU A 18 -6.49 -22.92 -15.89
N GLY A 19 -7.76 -23.30 -16.03
CA GLY A 19 -8.47 -24.16 -15.08
C GLY A 19 -8.85 -23.48 -13.76
N ASP A 20 -8.64 -22.17 -13.64
CA ASP A 20 -8.87 -21.41 -12.40
C ASP A 20 -9.37 -19.99 -12.72
N ASP A 21 -10.12 -19.38 -11.80
CA ASP A 21 -10.72 -18.05 -11.93
C ASP A 21 -10.10 -17.04 -10.98
N LYS A 22 -8.76 -17.09 -10.82
CA LYS A 22 -7.97 -16.24 -9.92
C LYS A 22 -8.14 -14.74 -10.14
N ALA A 23 -8.69 -14.32 -11.27
CA ALA A 23 -9.11 -12.95 -11.51
C ALA A 23 -10.52 -12.92 -12.12
N SER A 24 -11.30 -11.93 -11.71
CA SER A 24 -12.62 -11.63 -12.26
C SER A 24 -12.69 -10.17 -12.72
N GLY A 25 -13.76 -9.84 -13.44
CA GLY A 25 -14.03 -8.49 -13.93
C GLY A 25 -14.26 -8.46 -15.43
N THR A 26 -14.51 -7.25 -15.92
CA THR A 26 -14.78 -6.98 -17.34
C THR A 26 -13.58 -6.28 -17.97
N ILE A 27 -12.96 -6.89 -18.98
CA ILE A 27 -11.78 -6.37 -19.67
C ILE A 27 -12.14 -5.63 -20.96
N ASN A 28 -11.45 -4.51 -21.15
CA ASN A 28 -11.22 -3.84 -22.42
C ASN A 28 -9.73 -3.97 -22.73
N LEU A 29 -9.39 -4.50 -23.92
CA LEU A 29 -8.03 -4.76 -24.35
C LEU A 29 -7.85 -4.21 -25.77
N ALA A 30 -6.84 -3.39 -25.96
CA ALA A 30 -6.35 -2.99 -27.28
C ALA A 30 -4.92 -3.52 -27.43
N ALA A 31 -4.69 -4.41 -28.38
CA ALA A 31 -3.43 -5.13 -28.50
C ALA A 31 -2.94 -5.14 -29.94
N LYS A 32 -1.65 -4.89 -30.13
CA LYS A 32 -0.94 -5.07 -31.39
C LYS A 32 0.08 -6.17 -31.19
N ILE A 33 -0.24 -7.37 -31.65
CA ILE A 33 0.49 -8.58 -31.30
C ILE A 33 0.91 -9.35 -32.55
N THR A 34 2.11 -9.91 -32.50
CA THR A 34 2.63 -10.88 -33.45
C THR A 34 3.04 -12.14 -32.70
N THR A 35 2.80 -13.30 -33.30
CA THR A 35 3.22 -14.59 -32.77
C THR A 35 3.35 -15.59 -33.91
N LEU A 36 4.00 -16.72 -33.64
CA LEU A 36 4.17 -17.84 -34.57
C LEU A 36 3.84 -19.13 -33.83
N GLY A 37 3.25 -20.09 -34.54
CA GLY A 37 2.85 -21.41 -34.02
C GLY A 37 1.36 -21.53 -33.70
N ILE A 38 0.93 -22.77 -33.46
CA ILE A 38 -0.50 -23.13 -33.32
C ILE A 38 -0.85 -23.73 -31.95
N THR A 39 0.15 -24.02 -31.11
CA THR A 39 -0.07 -24.55 -29.76
C THR A 39 0.06 -23.43 -28.73
N PRO A 40 -0.68 -23.46 -27.61
CA PRO A 40 -0.58 -22.43 -26.57
C PRO A 40 0.85 -22.20 -26.07
N GLU A 41 1.63 -23.27 -25.93
CA GLU A 41 3.02 -23.18 -25.49
C GLU A 41 3.90 -22.43 -26.50
N VAL A 42 3.80 -22.76 -27.80
CA VAL A 42 4.59 -22.11 -28.85
C VAL A 42 4.13 -20.66 -29.05
N ILE A 43 2.83 -20.40 -28.99
CA ILE A 43 2.25 -19.05 -29.06
C ILE A 43 2.80 -18.19 -27.92
N SER A 44 2.82 -18.71 -26.68
CA SER A 44 3.31 -17.95 -25.52
C SER A 44 4.78 -17.55 -25.67
N LYS A 45 5.63 -18.45 -26.19
CA LYS A 45 7.07 -18.21 -26.38
C LYS A 45 7.38 -17.21 -27.50
N ASN A 46 6.53 -17.16 -28.53
CA ASN A 46 6.75 -16.30 -29.69
C ASN A 46 5.92 -15.01 -29.65
N LEU A 47 5.20 -14.76 -28.56
CA LEU A 47 4.36 -13.57 -28.39
C LEU A 47 5.21 -12.30 -28.33
N ASN A 48 4.93 -11.36 -29.21
CA ASN A 48 5.61 -10.06 -29.29
C ASN A 48 4.59 -8.95 -29.54
N GLY A 49 4.87 -7.74 -29.06
CA GLY A 49 4.06 -6.57 -29.37
C GLY A 49 3.75 -5.70 -28.17
N THR A 50 2.61 -5.02 -28.20
CA THR A 50 2.17 -4.10 -27.15
C THR A 50 0.68 -4.25 -26.89
N ALA A 51 0.24 -4.02 -25.66
CA ALA A 51 -1.18 -3.94 -25.36
C ALA A 51 -1.48 -2.93 -24.27
N ASN A 52 -2.69 -2.37 -24.30
CA ASN A 52 -3.26 -1.57 -23.23
C ASN A 52 -4.51 -2.29 -22.73
N PHE A 53 -4.65 -2.36 -21.42
CA PHE A 53 -5.79 -3.02 -20.82
C PHE A 53 -6.45 -2.14 -19.75
N GLU A 54 -7.74 -2.33 -19.60
CA GLU A 54 -8.53 -1.83 -18.50
C GLU A 54 -9.51 -2.93 -18.07
N LEU A 55 -9.49 -3.27 -16.80
CA LEU A 55 -10.46 -4.15 -16.17
C LEU A 55 -11.30 -3.32 -15.21
N SER A 56 -12.60 -3.55 -15.22
CA SER A 56 -13.55 -2.93 -14.31
C SER A 56 -14.29 -3.97 -13.48
N ASP A 57 -14.68 -3.57 -12.28
CA ASP A 57 -15.57 -4.33 -11.38
C ASP A 57 -15.15 -5.79 -11.20
N GLY A 58 -13.99 -5.99 -10.60
CA GLY A 58 -13.36 -7.30 -10.49
C GLY A 58 -12.65 -7.54 -9.17
N ALA A 59 -12.10 -8.74 -9.02
CA ALA A 59 -11.32 -9.12 -7.86
C ALA A 59 -10.14 -10.00 -8.26
N ILE A 60 -9.03 -9.87 -7.54
CA ILE A 60 -7.92 -10.84 -7.58
C ILE A 60 -8.09 -11.79 -6.41
N LYS A 61 -8.36 -13.06 -6.68
CA LYS A 61 -8.56 -14.10 -5.68
C LYS A 61 -7.23 -14.69 -5.21
N GLY A 62 -7.22 -15.19 -3.99
CA GLY A 62 -6.06 -15.82 -3.37
C GLY A 62 -5.13 -14.84 -2.64
N VAL A 63 -5.40 -13.53 -2.70
CA VAL A 63 -4.65 -12.51 -1.96
C VAL A 63 -5.56 -11.37 -1.52
N ASN A 64 -5.51 -11.02 -0.23
CA ASN A 64 -6.14 -9.81 0.29
C ASN A 64 -5.07 -8.82 0.76
N LEU A 65 -4.67 -7.90 -0.13
CA LEU A 65 -3.62 -6.90 0.17
C LEU A 65 -4.03 -5.99 1.34
N GLY A 66 -5.31 -5.66 1.46
CA GLY A 66 -5.83 -4.84 2.55
C GLY A 66 -5.66 -5.52 3.91
N GLN A 67 -6.02 -6.80 3.99
CA GLN A 67 -5.85 -7.63 5.18
C GLN A 67 -4.38 -7.77 5.55
N MET A 68 -3.51 -8.10 4.59
CA MET A 68 -2.07 -8.22 4.82
C MET A 68 -1.47 -6.94 5.43
N ILE A 69 -1.87 -5.77 4.91
CA ILE A 69 -1.42 -4.47 5.41
C ILE A 69 -1.93 -4.21 6.85
N ARG A 70 -3.22 -4.47 7.11
CA ARG A 70 -3.81 -4.28 8.45
C ARG A 70 -3.17 -5.20 9.49
N GLU A 71 -2.96 -6.47 9.17
CA GLU A 71 -2.31 -7.45 10.04
C GLU A 71 -0.85 -7.04 10.36
N ALA A 72 -0.10 -6.65 9.33
CA ALA A 72 1.25 -6.13 9.47
C ALA A 72 1.29 -4.91 10.42
N TYR A 73 0.35 -3.99 10.26
CA TYR A 73 0.27 -2.81 11.11
C TYR A 73 -0.13 -3.13 12.56
N ALA A 74 -1.12 -4.01 12.76
CA ALA A 74 -1.54 -4.46 14.09
C ALA A 74 -0.36 -5.06 14.87
N LYS A 75 0.46 -5.90 14.20
CA LYS A 75 1.69 -6.46 14.76
C LYS A 75 2.70 -5.38 15.18
N ILE A 76 2.93 -4.37 14.33
CA ILE A 76 3.82 -3.23 14.64
C ILE A 76 3.31 -2.40 15.82
N LYS A 77 1.99 -2.29 15.99
CA LYS A 77 1.35 -1.55 17.08
C LYS A 77 1.10 -2.39 18.33
N LYS A 78 1.43 -3.69 18.32
CA LYS A 78 1.08 -4.64 19.39
C LYS A 78 -0.43 -4.62 19.70
N LYS A 79 -1.25 -4.54 18.66
CA LYS A 79 -2.71 -4.58 18.73
C LYS A 79 -3.22 -5.99 18.39
N PRO A 80 -4.46 -6.33 18.78
CA PRO A 80 -5.10 -7.56 18.32
C PRO A 80 -5.08 -7.68 16.80
N THR A 81 -4.89 -8.90 16.30
CA THR A 81 -4.98 -9.18 14.87
C THR A 81 -6.39 -8.86 14.38
N PRO A 82 -6.55 -8.12 13.27
CA PRO A 82 -7.87 -7.85 12.70
C PRO A 82 -8.54 -9.17 12.27
N GLU A 83 -9.88 -9.17 12.26
CA GLU A 83 -10.65 -10.29 11.74
C GLU A 83 -10.29 -10.57 10.28
N LYS A 84 -10.37 -11.85 9.89
CA LYS A 84 -10.09 -12.27 8.51
C LYS A 84 -11.30 -11.93 7.64
N THR A 85 -11.03 -11.28 6.52
CA THR A 85 -11.98 -11.04 5.44
C THR A 85 -11.73 -12.02 4.30
N ASP A 86 -12.59 -11.99 3.28
CA ASP A 86 -12.45 -12.80 2.06
C ASP A 86 -11.02 -12.72 1.50
N ASN A 87 -10.48 -13.85 1.06
CA ASN A 87 -9.11 -13.94 0.56
C ASN A 87 -9.01 -13.44 -0.89
N GLN A 88 -9.42 -12.20 -1.12
CA GLN A 88 -9.35 -11.52 -2.40
C GLN A 88 -9.09 -10.03 -2.23
N THR A 89 -8.67 -9.39 -3.32
CA THR A 89 -8.48 -7.95 -3.41
C THR A 89 -9.42 -7.42 -4.49
N ASP A 90 -10.50 -6.80 -4.06
CA ASP A 90 -11.49 -6.19 -4.95
C ASP A 90 -10.96 -4.88 -5.55
N PHE A 91 -11.34 -4.62 -6.80
CA PHE A 91 -11.02 -3.40 -7.52
C PHE A 91 -12.22 -2.91 -8.34
N ALA A 92 -12.41 -1.60 -8.35
CA ALA A 92 -13.31 -0.92 -9.28
C ALA A 92 -12.65 -0.77 -10.66
N GLN A 93 -11.33 -0.55 -10.68
CA GLN A 93 -10.56 -0.41 -11.92
C GLN A 93 -9.15 -0.97 -11.75
N MET A 94 -8.65 -1.67 -12.77
CA MET A 94 -7.27 -2.10 -12.94
C MET A 94 -6.82 -1.79 -14.37
N SER A 95 -5.73 -1.07 -14.56
CA SER A 95 -5.28 -0.68 -15.90
C SER A 95 -3.76 -0.63 -16.02
N GLY A 96 -3.28 -0.65 -17.26
CA GLY A 96 -1.86 -0.51 -17.57
C GLY A 96 -1.55 -0.72 -19.06
N SER A 97 -0.30 -0.44 -19.40
CA SER A 97 0.29 -0.73 -20.71
C SER A 97 1.37 -1.80 -20.59
N VAL A 98 1.46 -2.68 -21.59
CA VAL A 98 2.44 -3.75 -21.63
C VAL A 98 3.22 -3.73 -22.93
N THR A 99 4.52 -4.03 -22.83
CA THR A 99 5.34 -4.45 -23.97
C THR A 99 5.68 -5.92 -23.80
N ILE A 100 5.47 -6.72 -24.84
CA ILE A 100 5.70 -8.15 -24.83
C ILE A 100 6.86 -8.47 -25.77
N ARG A 101 7.85 -9.21 -25.26
CA ARG A 101 8.97 -9.74 -26.07
C ARG A 101 9.20 -11.20 -25.74
N ASN A 102 9.04 -12.07 -26.74
CA ASN A 102 9.19 -13.52 -26.60
C ASN A 102 8.43 -14.08 -25.38
N GLY A 103 7.19 -13.64 -25.20
CA GLY A 103 6.36 -14.06 -24.06
C GLY A 103 6.65 -13.40 -22.72
N VAL A 104 7.67 -12.54 -22.63
CA VAL A 104 7.94 -11.74 -21.43
C VAL A 104 7.20 -10.43 -21.54
N VAL A 105 6.23 -10.25 -20.65
CA VAL A 105 5.41 -9.05 -20.49
C VAL A 105 6.12 -8.10 -19.54
N ASP A 106 6.41 -6.89 -19.99
CA ASP A 106 6.95 -5.79 -19.19
C ASP A 106 5.87 -4.71 -19.03
N ASN A 107 5.61 -4.31 -17.79
CA ASN A 107 4.65 -3.26 -17.45
C ASN A 107 5.27 -2.32 -16.42
N GLN A 108 5.12 -1.01 -16.64
CA GLN A 108 5.73 0.02 -15.81
C GLN A 108 4.72 0.97 -15.16
N ASP A 109 3.44 0.79 -15.44
CA ASP A 109 2.38 1.74 -15.15
C ASP A 109 1.08 1.06 -14.66
N LEU A 110 1.15 -0.16 -14.10
CA LEU A 110 -0.03 -0.81 -13.51
C LEU A 110 -0.65 0.12 -12.46
N GLN A 111 -1.96 0.30 -12.55
CA GLN A 111 -2.76 1.02 -11.57
C GLN A 111 -3.95 0.16 -11.15
N ILE A 112 -4.25 0.14 -9.85
CA ILE A 112 -5.42 -0.53 -9.29
C ILE A 112 -6.11 0.44 -8.33
N LYS A 113 -7.41 0.64 -8.55
CA LYS A 113 -8.29 1.41 -7.69
C LYS A 113 -9.26 0.45 -7.02
N SER A 114 -9.12 0.30 -5.72
CA SER A 114 -9.97 -0.50 -4.85
C SER A 114 -10.80 0.41 -3.93
N PRO A 115 -11.92 -0.06 -3.35
CA PRO A 115 -12.66 0.74 -2.36
C PRO A 115 -11.77 1.29 -1.24
N MET A 116 -10.78 0.51 -0.78
CA MET A 116 -9.89 0.90 0.33
C MET A 116 -8.43 1.12 -0.06
N LEU A 117 -8.02 0.77 -1.28
CA LEU A 117 -6.62 0.84 -1.71
C LEU A 117 -6.45 1.63 -3.01
N ARG A 118 -5.29 2.25 -3.14
CA ARG A 118 -4.70 2.66 -4.41
C ARG A 118 -3.39 1.90 -4.55
N VAL A 119 -3.21 1.20 -5.66
CA VAL A 119 -2.00 0.44 -5.93
C VAL A 119 -1.39 0.93 -7.23
N MET A 120 -0.10 1.21 -7.21
CA MET A 120 0.69 1.38 -8.42
C MET A 120 1.68 0.22 -8.51
N GLY A 121 1.94 -0.28 -9.71
CA GLY A 121 2.80 -1.43 -9.92
C GLY A 121 3.71 -1.28 -11.11
N LYS A 122 4.85 -1.96 -11.03
CA LYS A 122 5.75 -2.17 -12.16
C LYS A 122 6.47 -3.50 -12.02
N GLY A 123 6.74 -4.16 -13.13
CA GLY A 123 7.39 -5.45 -13.12
C GLY A 123 7.27 -6.20 -14.42
N ARG A 124 7.53 -7.51 -14.32
CA ARG A 124 7.52 -8.43 -15.45
C ARG A 124 6.75 -9.70 -15.12
N VAL A 125 6.17 -10.25 -16.16
CA VAL A 125 5.55 -11.57 -16.17
C VAL A 125 6.12 -12.37 -17.32
N ASP A 126 6.72 -13.52 -17.03
CA ASP A 126 7.25 -14.45 -18.03
C ASP A 126 6.17 -15.52 -18.28
N LEU A 127 5.44 -15.42 -19.40
CA LEU A 127 4.35 -16.34 -19.71
C LEU A 127 4.86 -17.78 -19.93
N PRO A 128 5.93 -18.01 -20.73
CA PRO A 128 6.46 -19.36 -20.93
C PRO A 128 6.91 -20.05 -19.64
N LYS A 129 7.53 -19.31 -18.72
CA LYS A 129 7.98 -19.86 -17.43
C LYS A 129 6.93 -19.75 -16.32
N GLN A 130 5.79 -19.12 -16.61
CA GLN A 130 4.73 -18.80 -15.67
C GLN A 130 5.24 -18.08 -14.41
N ARG A 131 6.17 -17.13 -14.56
CA ARG A 131 6.81 -16.42 -13.44
C ARG A 131 6.35 -14.99 -13.32
N ILE A 132 6.23 -14.54 -12.08
CA ILE A 132 5.93 -13.16 -11.71
C ILE A 132 7.16 -12.56 -11.03
N ASP A 133 7.52 -11.33 -11.39
CA ASP A 133 8.43 -10.47 -10.62
C ASP A 133 7.91 -9.03 -10.68
N TYR A 134 7.25 -8.60 -9.63
CA TYR A 134 6.54 -7.33 -9.57
C TYR A 134 6.84 -6.59 -8.28
N LEU A 135 6.86 -5.26 -8.39
CA LEU A 135 6.82 -4.36 -7.25
C LEU A 135 5.51 -3.59 -7.28
N LEU A 136 4.71 -3.78 -6.24
CA LEU A 136 3.50 -3.02 -5.99
C LEU A 136 3.77 -1.99 -4.90
N ASN A 137 3.13 -0.85 -4.99
CA ASN A 137 3.14 0.23 -4.03
C ASN A 137 1.68 0.51 -3.66
N ALA A 138 1.26 0.07 -2.47
CA ALA A 138 -0.10 0.20 -2.01
C ALA A 138 -0.23 1.33 -0.98
N SER A 139 -1.23 2.18 -1.14
CA SER A 139 -1.65 3.18 -0.17
C SER A 139 -3.12 2.99 0.18
N ILE A 140 -3.47 3.30 1.43
CA ILE A 140 -4.85 3.21 1.92
C ILE A 140 -5.57 4.52 1.62
N VAL A 141 -6.77 4.44 1.05
CA VAL A 141 -7.63 5.61 0.84
C VAL A 141 -8.62 5.81 1.97
N GLU A 142 -9.04 7.06 2.13
CA GLU A 142 -10.17 7.41 2.97
C GLU A 142 -11.46 6.90 2.31
N THR A 143 -12.23 6.11 3.05
CA THR A 143 -13.63 5.86 2.72
C THR A 143 -14.45 6.86 3.53
N ASP A 144 -15.49 7.44 2.94
CA ASP A 144 -16.37 8.46 3.54
C ASP A 144 -17.22 7.98 4.73
N GLN A 145 -16.83 6.88 5.37
CA GLN A 145 -17.49 6.30 6.53
C GLN A 145 -16.42 6.11 7.61
N GLY A 146 -16.62 6.73 8.77
CA GLY A 146 -15.73 6.76 9.93
C GLY A 146 -15.47 5.42 10.63
N GLN A 147 -15.40 4.31 9.89
CA GLN A 147 -15.13 2.96 10.38
C GLN A 147 -13.64 2.66 10.59
N GLY A 148 -12.73 3.52 10.14
CA GLY A 148 -11.28 3.25 10.17
C GLY A 148 -10.55 3.52 11.49
N GLY A 149 -11.24 4.10 12.50
CA GLY A 149 -10.61 4.52 13.74
C GLY A 149 -9.40 5.46 13.55
N LYS A 150 -8.67 5.76 14.63
CA LYS A 150 -7.43 6.56 14.55
C LYS A 150 -6.29 5.85 13.80
N ASP A 151 -6.38 4.53 13.64
CA ASP A 151 -5.31 3.69 13.10
C ASP A 151 -5.17 3.76 11.58
N VAL A 152 -6.28 3.85 10.85
CA VAL A 152 -6.26 4.01 9.39
C VAL A 152 -5.63 5.36 9.01
N SER A 153 -5.86 6.41 9.80
CA SER A 153 -5.32 7.75 9.55
C SER A 153 -3.79 7.83 9.56
N GLU A 154 -3.12 7.01 10.37
CA GLU A 154 -1.64 6.94 10.36
C GLU A 154 -1.09 6.17 9.15
N LEU A 155 -1.87 5.24 8.58
CA LEU A 155 -1.51 4.46 7.39
C LEU A 155 -1.75 5.23 6.09
N LYS A 156 -2.65 6.23 6.07
CA LYS A 156 -2.98 7.05 4.89
C LYS A 156 -1.76 7.71 4.23
N ALA A 157 -0.78 8.13 5.03
CA ALA A 157 0.42 8.80 4.53
C ALA A 157 1.53 7.83 4.05
N LEU A 158 1.31 6.52 4.16
CA LEU A 158 2.34 5.52 3.95
C LEU A 158 2.02 4.70 2.71
N THR A 159 2.92 4.80 1.74
CA THR A 159 2.99 3.84 0.65
C THR A 159 3.78 2.62 1.13
N ILE A 160 3.17 1.44 1.01
CA ILE A 160 3.75 0.17 1.44
C ILE A 160 4.21 -0.58 0.19
N PRO A 161 5.53 -0.76 -0.01
CA PRO A 161 6.05 -1.59 -1.08
C PRO A 161 5.75 -3.06 -0.80
N ILE A 162 5.29 -3.78 -1.82
CA ILE A 162 4.97 -5.20 -1.79
C ILE A 162 5.64 -5.85 -2.99
N LYS A 163 6.60 -6.75 -2.73
CA LYS A 163 7.22 -7.56 -3.76
C LYS A 163 6.37 -8.80 -4.05
N VAL A 164 6.00 -8.99 -5.30
CA VAL A 164 5.31 -10.18 -5.81
C VAL A 164 6.30 -11.01 -6.61
N SER A 165 6.42 -12.28 -6.29
CA SER A 165 7.35 -13.20 -6.95
C SER A 165 6.79 -14.61 -7.02
N GLY A 166 7.40 -15.53 -7.76
CA GLY A 166 6.97 -16.94 -7.79
C GLY A 166 6.25 -17.28 -9.08
N THR A 167 5.39 -18.30 -9.04
CA THR A 167 4.64 -18.77 -10.21
C THR A 167 3.20 -18.28 -10.21
N PHE A 168 2.46 -18.46 -11.30
CA PHE A 168 1.03 -18.15 -11.35
C PHE A 168 0.20 -19.02 -10.37
N ALA A 169 0.62 -20.28 -10.21
CA ALA A 169 0.01 -21.20 -9.25
C ALA A 169 0.29 -20.78 -7.80
N GLU A 170 1.53 -20.37 -7.51
CA GLU A 170 2.00 -20.03 -6.17
C GLU A 170 2.70 -18.65 -6.11
N PRO A 171 1.92 -17.56 -6.23
CA PRO A 171 2.45 -16.22 -6.05
C PRO A 171 2.83 -15.98 -4.59
N LYS A 172 3.98 -15.36 -4.37
CA LYS A 172 4.54 -15.01 -3.06
C LYS A 172 4.57 -13.51 -2.90
N PHE A 173 3.94 -13.02 -1.83
CA PHE A 173 3.84 -11.61 -1.50
C PHE A 173 4.72 -11.29 -0.29
N LYS A 174 5.61 -10.30 -0.42
CA LYS A 174 6.48 -9.84 0.66
C LYS A 174 6.29 -8.34 0.87
N LEU A 175 5.78 -7.96 2.05
CA LEU A 175 5.63 -6.56 2.44
C LEU A 175 6.96 -6.01 2.95
N ASP A 176 7.36 -4.84 2.44
CA ASP A 176 8.43 -4.04 3.03
C ASP A 176 7.82 -3.00 3.98
N LEU A 177 7.97 -3.26 5.28
CA LEU A 177 7.46 -2.39 6.34
C LEU A 177 8.52 -1.43 6.87
N ALA A 178 9.73 -1.43 6.32
CA ALA A 178 10.78 -0.50 6.73
C ALA A 178 10.33 0.98 6.61
N PRO A 179 9.60 1.42 5.56
CA PRO A 179 9.06 2.77 5.49
C PRO A 179 8.09 3.08 6.64
N VAL A 180 7.23 2.13 7.00
CA VAL A 180 6.24 2.27 8.08
C VAL A 180 6.92 2.38 9.44
N LEU A 181 7.91 1.53 9.71
CA LEU A 181 8.68 1.56 10.95
C LEU A 181 9.46 2.87 11.10
N LYS A 182 10.10 3.35 10.03
CA LYS A 182 10.80 4.65 10.02
C LYS A 182 9.85 5.81 10.29
N ALA A 183 8.68 5.81 9.67
CA ALA A 183 7.67 6.84 9.90
C ALA A 183 7.20 6.86 11.37
N LYS A 184 6.89 5.69 11.95
CA LYS A 184 6.52 5.55 13.35
C LYS A 184 7.62 6.06 14.29
N ALA A 185 8.89 5.69 14.04
CA ALA A 185 10.02 6.15 14.86
C ALA A 185 10.16 7.68 14.82
N LYS A 186 10.05 8.29 13.64
CA LYS A 186 10.07 9.76 13.50
C LYS A 186 8.93 10.42 14.27
N THR A 187 7.71 9.87 14.21
CA THR A 187 6.55 10.40 14.94
C THR A 187 6.74 10.30 16.46
N GLU A 188 7.23 9.17 16.96
CA GLU A 188 7.48 9.00 18.40
C GLU A 188 8.58 9.94 18.92
N ILE A 189 9.67 10.11 18.15
CA ILE A 189 10.73 11.08 18.46
C ILE A 189 10.17 12.50 18.53
N LYS A 190 9.32 12.91 17.57
CA LYS A 190 8.66 14.22 17.60
C LYS A 190 7.80 14.38 18.85
N ARG A 191 6.99 13.37 19.19
CA ARG A 191 6.13 13.38 20.38
C ARG A 191 6.93 13.50 21.67
N GLN A 192 8.04 12.76 21.79
CA GLN A 192 8.92 12.85 22.97
C GLN A 192 9.57 14.23 23.06
N LYS A 193 10.08 14.77 21.94
CA LYS A 193 10.65 16.13 21.89
C LYS A 193 9.63 17.19 22.32
N GLU A 194 8.37 17.08 21.90
CA GLU A 194 7.30 18.00 22.32
C GLU A 194 6.97 17.87 23.81
N LYS A 195 6.91 16.64 24.34
CA LYS A 195 6.72 16.41 25.79
C LYS A 195 7.85 17.00 26.60
N LEU A 196 9.10 16.72 26.22
CA LEU A 196 10.30 17.27 26.87
C LEU A 196 10.31 18.80 26.84
N LYS A 197 9.98 19.43 25.70
CA LYS A 197 9.84 20.89 25.60
C LYS A 197 8.79 21.42 26.58
N LYS A 198 7.61 20.81 26.63
CA LYS A 198 6.55 21.20 27.58
C LYS A 198 6.98 21.07 29.04
N GLU A 199 7.66 19.98 29.40
CA GLU A 199 8.18 19.78 30.76
C GLU A 199 9.26 20.82 31.12
N VAL A 200 10.19 21.11 30.20
CA VAL A 200 11.23 22.13 30.39
C VAL A 200 10.59 23.51 30.54
N ASP A 201 9.63 23.88 29.68
CA ASP A 201 8.92 25.15 29.75
C ASP A 201 8.14 25.30 31.06
N GLN A 202 7.53 24.22 31.54
CA GLN A 202 6.81 24.20 32.82
C GLN A 202 7.77 24.38 34.00
N LYS A 203 8.88 23.63 34.04
CA LYS A 203 9.92 23.80 35.08
C LYS A 203 10.51 25.21 35.07
N LEU A 204 10.75 25.80 33.89
CA LEU A 204 11.27 27.16 33.76
C LEU A 204 10.29 28.21 34.30
N LYS A 205 8.98 28.02 34.07
CA LYS A 205 7.93 28.87 34.64
C LYS A 205 7.85 28.76 36.17
N GLU A 206 7.95 27.54 36.70
CA GLU A 206 7.94 27.29 38.15
C GLU A 206 9.16 27.91 38.85
N GLU A 207 10.37 27.74 38.28
CA GLU A 207 11.61 28.38 38.74
C GLU A 207 11.50 29.90 38.75
N LYS A 208 11.02 30.50 37.65
CA LYS A 208 10.79 31.97 37.57
C LYS A 208 9.80 32.46 38.63
N ALA A 209 8.71 31.73 38.86
CA ALA A 209 7.73 32.07 39.89
C ALA A 209 8.32 31.97 41.31
N ARG A 210 9.12 30.94 41.60
CA ARG A 210 9.83 30.77 42.88
C ARG A 210 10.86 31.88 43.10
N ALA A 211 11.63 32.23 42.08
CA ALA A 211 12.61 33.32 42.14
C ALA A 211 11.92 34.67 42.44
N LYS A 212 10.80 34.95 41.77
CA LYS A 212 10.02 36.18 41.98
C LYS A 212 9.47 36.27 43.42
N LYS A 213 8.86 35.19 43.93
CA LYS A 213 8.39 35.12 45.33
C LYS A 213 9.52 35.31 46.36
N LYS A 214 10.71 34.71 46.12
CA LYS A 214 11.88 34.89 46.99
C LYS A 214 12.38 36.34 46.98
N ALA A 215 12.40 36.99 45.82
CA ALA A 215 12.80 38.39 45.70
C ALA A 215 11.83 39.32 46.42
N GLU A 216 10.51 39.12 46.26
CA GLU A 216 9.47 39.88 46.96
C GLU A 216 9.56 39.71 48.49
N LYS A 217 9.78 38.48 48.97
CA LYS A 217 9.95 38.20 50.41
C LYS A 217 11.18 38.92 50.98
N LYS A 218 12.34 38.84 50.31
CA LYS A 218 13.56 39.53 50.73
C LYS A 218 13.41 41.06 50.73
N LEU A 219 12.66 41.61 49.78
CA LEU A 219 12.40 43.04 49.71
C LEU A 219 11.54 43.50 50.89
N LYS A 220 10.48 42.75 51.24
CA LYS A 220 9.65 43.02 52.42
C LYS A 220 10.46 42.95 53.72
N GLU A 221 11.25 41.90 53.93
CA GLU A 221 12.08 41.75 55.12
C GLU A 221 13.08 42.91 55.29
N LYS A 222 13.70 43.38 54.19
CA LYS A 222 14.58 44.55 54.22
C LYS A 222 13.84 45.85 54.54
N LEU A 223 12.67 46.05 53.97
CA LEU A 223 11.84 47.24 54.23
C LEU A 223 11.39 47.29 55.69
N GLU A 224 10.95 46.17 56.27
CA GLU A 224 10.55 46.12 57.69
C GLU A 224 11.72 46.38 58.65
N GLY A 225 12.94 45.97 58.29
CA GLY A 225 14.15 46.27 59.06
C GLY A 225 14.62 47.72 58.99
N LEU A 226 14.07 48.54 58.08
CA LEU A 226 14.39 49.97 57.94
C LEU A 226 13.52 50.87 58.83
N PHE A 227 12.45 50.33 59.43
CA PHE A 227 11.49 51.07 60.27
C PHE A 227 11.51 50.62 61.75
N ARG A 228 12.56 49.88 62.16
CA ARG A 228 12.87 49.55 63.56
C ARG A 228 14.18 50.19 63.96
#